data_AF-A0A9E3RUH8-F1
#
_entry.id   AF-A0A9E3RUH8-F1
#
_cell.length_a   1.000
_cell.length_b   1.000
_cell.length_c   1.000
_cell.angle_alpha   90.00
_cell.angle_beta   90.00
_cell.angle_gamma   90.00
#
_symmetry.space_group_name_H-M   'P 1'
#
loop_
_entity.id
_entity.type
_entity.pdbx_description
1 polymer ?
#
loop_
_entity_poly.entity_id
_entity_poly.type
_entity_poly.pdbx_seq_one_letter_code
_entity_poly.pdbx_strand_id
1 'polypeptide(L)'
;MKQTHSKQERIIEAVRHGLEGIAAVEFVQKSGYAMTTAGIARNLRMLGGRGRIQTLINEGMSNIEVLQTCFPDADLSHLRPEPPTQGELFAGQAEPRAGSFVPLREDTPYETRKMAIKVPADLYEAIRLAAKAEGMSQNDLIVEVLTSALSRLPGPFGDAEHHRG
;
A
#
# COMPACT_ATOMS: atom_id res chain seq x y z
N MET A 1 -1.23 27.70 -2.34
CA MET A 1 -1.30 26.81 -1.15
C MET A 1 -0.97 25.36 -1.48
N LYS A 2 -1.52 24.75 -2.56
CA LYS A 2 -1.23 23.35 -2.94
C LYS A 2 0.28 23.02 -3.10
N GLN A 3 1.02 23.81 -3.88
CA GLN A 3 2.48 23.61 -4.04
C GLN A 3 3.29 23.78 -2.75
N THR A 4 2.76 24.50 -1.76
CA THR A 4 3.44 24.71 -0.49
C THR A 4 3.47 23.42 0.33
N HIS A 5 2.36 22.68 0.38
CA HIS A 5 2.29 21.44 1.14
C HIS A 5 3.01 20.28 0.45
N SER A 6 2.97 20.19 -0.89
CA SER A 6 3.77 19.19 -1.63
C SER A 6 5.27 19.37 -1.39
N LYS A 7 5.73 20.63 -1.34
CA LYS A 7 7.11 20.96 -1.02
C LYS A 7 7.48 20.60 0.42
N GLN A 8 6.57 20.83 1.38
CA GLN A 8 6.79 20.46 2.79
C GLN A 8 6.82 18.94 2.98
N GLU A 9 6.01 18.20 2.22
CA GLU A 9 6.00 16.75 2.23
C GLU A 9 7.34 16.17 1.76
N ARG A 10 7.92 16.70 0.67
CA ARG A 10 9.28 16.32 0.22
C ARG A 10 10.37 16.66 1.25
N ILE A 11 10.20 17.74 2.02
CA ILE A 11 11.14 18.08 3.10
C ILE A 11 11.05 17.05 4.24
N ILE A 12 9.84 16.58 4.60
CA ILE A 12 9.66 15.52 5.59
C ILE A 12 10.29 14.21 5.10
N GLU A 13 10.13 13.89 3.83
CA GLU A 13 10.76 12.72 3.21
C GLU A 13 12.29 12.80 3.26
N ALA A 14 12.88 13.98 3.02
CA ALA A 14 14.32 14.19 3.19
C ALA A 14 14.77 13.91 4.65
N VAL A 15 13.97 14.31 5.64
CA VAL A 15 14.22 13.97 7.06
C VAL A 15 14.13 12.47 7.29
N ARG A 16 13.14 11.78 6.71
CA ARG A 16 12.98 10.32 6.82
C ARG A 16 14.17 9.56 6.28
N HIS A 17 14.80 10.05 5.22
CA HIS A 17 16.03 9.50 4.66
C HIS A 17 17.30 9.91 5.42
N GLY A 18 17.18 10.66 6.53
CA GLY A 18 18.32 11.15 7.29
C GLY A 18 19.14 12.22 6.57
N LEU A 19 18.61 12.82 5.50
CA LEU A 19 19.34 13.80 4.70
C LEU A 19 19.41 15.16 5.41
N GLU A 20 20.57 15.82 5.26
CA GLU A 20 20.86 17.14 5.83
C GLU A 20 21.67 18.01 4.86
N GLY A 21 21.74 19.31 5.14
CA GLY A 21 22.56 20.25 4.38
C GLY A 21 22.28 20.22 2.87
N ILE A 22 23.34 20.06 2.08
CA ILE A 22 23.28 20.06 0.62
C ILE A 22 22.51 18.83 0.10
N ALA A 23 22.66 17.66 0.71
CA ALA A 23 21.98 16.44 0.28
C ALA A 23 20.45 16.56 0.37
N ALA A 24 19.95 17.20 1.43
CA ALA A 24 18.52 17.49 1.56
C ALA A 24 18.03 18.50 0.49
N VAL A 25 18.87 19.47 0.12
CA VAL A 25 18.55 20.43 -0.94
C VAL A 25 18.45 19.74 -2.29
N GLU A 26 19.45 18.95 -2.65
CA GLU A 26 19.47 18.21 -3.91
C GLU A 26 18.27 17.26 -4.02
N PHE A 27 17.91 16.59 -2.93
CA PHE A 27 16.74 15.72 -2.89
C PHE A 27 15.45 16.47 -3.25
N VAL A 28 15.19 17.60 -2.57
CA VAL A 28 13.98 18.40 -2.81
C VAL A 28 13.97 19.02 -4.22
N GLN A 29 15.15 19.41 -4.72
CA GLN A 29 15.30 19.95 -6.07
C GLN A 29 15.01 18.90 -7.15
N LYS A 30 15.42 17.64 -6.96
CA LYS A 30 15.09 16.52 -7.86
C LYS A 30 13.58 16.29 -7.97
N SER A 31 12.81 16.63 -6.94
CA SER A 31 11.34 16.60 -6.97
C SER A 31 10.70 17.80 -7.68
N GLY A 32 11.49 18.68 -8.32
CA GLY A 32 11.01 19.83 -9.08
C GLY A 32 10.82 21.12 -8.28
N TYR A 33 11.29 21.16 -7.02
CA TYR A 33 11.14 22.33 -6.15
C TYR A 33 12.46 23.08 -5.94
N ALA A 34 12.52 24.34 -6.36
CA ALA A 34 13.61 25.23 -6.00
C ALA A 34 13.69 25.39 -4.47
N MET A 35 14.87 25.10 -3.92
CA MET A 35 15.12 25.07 -2.48
C MET A 35 16.57 25.44 -2.16
N THR A 36 16.77 26.07 -0.99
CA THR A 36 18.08 26.36 -0.39
C THR A 36 18.16 25.77 1.01
N THR A 37 19.35 25.64 1.57
CA THR A 37 19.55 25.15 2.95
C THR A 37 18.79 25.99 3.98
N ALA A 38 18.83 27.33 3.83
CA ALA A 38 18.05 28.25 4.66
C ALA A 38 16.53 28.07 4.47
N GLY A 39 16.08 27.79 3.25
CA GLY A 39 14.69 27.47 2.93
C GLY A 39 14.21 26.20 3.62
N ILE A 40 15.03 25.14 3.64
CA ILE A 40 14.74 23.90 4.38
C ILE A 40 14.64 24.18 5.87
N ALA A 41 15.63 24.88 6.44
CA ALA A 41 15.64 25.20 7.87
C ALA A 41 14.38 26.01 8.28
N ARG A 42 13.94 26.95 7.44
CA ARG A 42 12.71 27.72 7.68
C ARG A 42 11.47 26.83 7.67
N ASN A 43 11.34 25.94 6.70
CA ASN A 43 10.21 25.00 6.62
C ASN A 43 10.19 24.03 7.81
N LEU A 44 11.36 23.50 8.20
CA LEU A 44 11.46 22.65 9.38
C LEU A 44 11.01 23.37 10.65
N ARG A 45 11.34 24.66 10.83
CA ARG A 45 10.82 25.44 11.97
C ARG A 45 9.30 25.57 11.95
N MET A 46 8.70 25.81 10.78
CA MET A 46 7.23 25.87 10.65
C MET A 46 6.57 24.53 10.99
N LEU A 47 7.24 23.42 10.73
CA LEU A 47 6.81 22.06 11.09
C LEU A 47 7.07 21.69 12.55
N GLY A 48 7.55 22.63 13.38
CA GLY A 48 7.90 22.37 14.79
C GLY A 48 9.29 21.78 15.02
N GLY A 49 10.15 21.80 14.00
CA GLY A 49 11.56 21.41 14.05
C GLY A 49 11.83 19.98 13.57
N ARG A 50 13.10 19.71 13.22
CA ARG A 50 13.55 18.38 12.76
C ARG A 50 13.33 17.29 13.79
N GLY A 51 13.60 17.56 15.07
CA GLY A 51 13.42 16.57 16.15
C GLY A 51 11.96 16.13 16.33
N ARG A 52 11.00 17.07 16.19
CA ARG A 52 9.57 16.75 16.23
C ARG A 52 9.18 15.85 15.06
N ILE A 53 9.61 16.19 13.85
CA ILE A 53 9.35 15.37 12.65
C ILE A 53 9.94 13.96 12.84
N GLN A 54 11.18 13.84 13.33
CA GLN A 54 11.81 12.55 13.58
C GLN A 54 11.04 11.71 14.60
N THR A 55 10.51 12.33 15.65
CA THR A 55 9.68 11.65 16.66
C THR A 55 8.42 11.05 16.01
N LEU A 56 7.69 11.84 15.22
CA LEU A 56 6.49 11.39 14.52
C LEU A 56 6.80 10.29 13.48
N ILE A 57 7.95 10.37 12.80
CA ILE A 57 8.44 9.32 11.91
C ILE A 57 8.70 8.02 12.66
N ASN A 58 9.32 8.10 13.84
CA ASN A 58 9.62 6.94 14.68
C ASN A 58 8.35 6.31 15.27
N GLU A 59 7.30 7.10 15.47
CA GLU A 59 5.95 6.62 15.84
C GLU A 59 5.22 5.93 14.67
N GLY A 60 5.83 5.88 13.48
CA GLY A 60 5.30 5.18 12.32
C GLY A 60 4.38 6.02 11.43
N MET A 61 4.26 7.33 11.67
CA MET A 61 3.43 8.20 10.84
C MET A 61 3.98 8.33 9.42
N SER A 62 3.09 8.35 8.43
CA SER A 62 3.39 8.71 7.05
C SER A 62 3.69 10.21 6.90
N ASN A 63 4.30 10.62 5.77
CA ASN A 63 4.65 12.02 5.56
C ASN A 63 3.41 12.94 5.57
N ILE A 64 2.26 12.45 5.08
CA ILE A 64 1.00 13.18 5.07
C ILE A 64 0.43 13.31 6.48
N GLU A 65 0.51 12.27 7.30
CA GLU A 65 0.05 12.31 8.70
C GLU A 65 0.91 13.26 9.54
N VAL A 66 2.23 13.30 9.29
CA VAL A 66 3.14 14.29 9.90
C VAL A 66 2.69 15.70 9.52
N LEU A 67 2.38 15.95 8.24
CA LEU A 67 1.86 17.26 7.81
C LEU A 67 0.53 17.63 8.44
N GLN A 68 -0.42 16.70 8.51
CA GLN A 68 -1.73 16.92 9.12
C GLN A 68 -1.58 17.24 10.62
N THR A 69 -0.64 16.59 11.29
CA THR A 69 -0.33 16.86 12.70
C THR A 69 0.27 18.26 12.90
N CYS A 70 1.08 18.74 11.95
CA CYS A 70 1.67 20.07 12.01
C CYS A 70 0.71 21.18 11.56
N PHE A 71 -0.25 20.87 10.69
CA PHE A 71 -1.25 21.80 10.16
C PHE A 71 -2.64 21.15 10.15
N PRO A 72 -3.32 21.08 11.31
CA PRO A 72 -4.59 20.35 11.45
C PRO A 72 -5.71 20.91 10.56
N ASP A 73 -5.70 22.22 10.31
CA ASP A 73 -6.71 22.90 9.49
C ASP A 73 -6.38 22.91 7.98
N ALA A 74 -5.27 22.29 7.56
CA ALA A 74 -4.87 22.28 6.16
C ALA A 74 -5.61 21.20 5.35
N ASP A 75 -6.08 21.56 4.16
CA ASP A 75 -6.59 20.61 3.18
C ASP A 75 -5.42 19.94 2.44
N LEU A 76 -5.10 18.72 2.85
CA LEU A 76 -4.04 17.88 2.27
C LEU A 76 -4.56 16.82 1.30
N SER A 77 -5.83 16.89 0.88
CA SER A 77 -6.45 15.92 -0.04
C SER A 77 -5.65 15.72 -1.33
N HIS A 78 -5.09 16.81 -1.86
CA HIS A 78 -4.26 16.83 -3.08
C HIS A 78 -2.89 16.14 -2.97
N LEU A 79 -2.45 15.78 -1.77
CA LEU A 79 -1.18 15.06 -1.56
C LEU A 79 -1.36 13.56 -1.46
N ARG A 80 -2.59 13.09 -1.29
CA ARG A 80 -2.86 11.66 -1.25
C ARG A 80 -2.61 11.12 -2.66
N PRO A 81 -1.68 10.16 -2.84
CA PRO A 81 -1.56 9.50 -4.12
C PRO A 81 -2.91 8.89 -4.46
N GLU A 82 -3.35 9.09 -5.70
CA GLU A 82 -4.55 8.42 -6.20
C GLU A 82 -4.30 6.91 -6.03
N PRO A 83 -5.23 6.17 -5.39
CA PRO A 83 -5.04 4.74 -5.19
C PRO A 83 -4.76 4.11 -6.56
N PRO A 84 -3.74 3.26 -6.69
CA PRO A 84 -3.33 2.73 -7.99
C PRO A 84 -4.54 2.09 -8.66
N THR A 85 -4.87 2.56 -9.86
CA THR A 85 -5.91 1.94 -10.65
C THR A 85 -5.44 0.54 -11.03
N GLN A 86 -6.35 -0.43 -10.93
CA GLN A 86 -6.04 -1.86 -11.04
C GLN A 86 -5.31 -2.27 -12.32
N GLY A 87 -5.38 -1.47 -13.40
CA GLY A 87 -4.70 -1.71 -14.68
C GLY A 87 -3.18 -1.55 -14.65
N GLU A 88 -2.63 -0.69 -13.80
CA GLU A 88 -1.18 -0.43 -13.74
C GLU A 88 -0.41 -1.58 -13.06
N LEU A 89 -1.10 -2.41 -12.27
CA LEU A 89 -0.54 -3.60 -11.62
C LEU A 89 -0.23 -4.75 -12.59
N PHE A 90 -0.75 -4.70 -13.83
CA PHE A 90 -0.62 -5.76 -14.83
C PHE A 90 -0.08 -5.28 -16.19
N ALA A 91 0.23 -3.99 -16.35
CA ALA A 91 0.66 -3.40 -17.63
C ALA A 91 2.04 -3.90 -18.14
N GLY A 92 2.71 -4.78 -17.40
CA GLY A 92 3.93 -5.47 -17.83
C GLY A 92 3.73 -6.88 -18.38
N GLN A 93 2.49 -7.39 -18.50
CA GLN A 93 2.23 -8.76 -18.96
C GLN A 93 1.06 -8.83 -19.93
N ALA A 94 1.33 -8.71 -21.22
CA ALA A 94 0.61 -9.44 -22.27
C ALA A 94 1.32 -9.31 -23.63
N GLU A 95 2.00 -10.36 -24.07
CA GLU A 95 1.81 -10.86 -25.43
C GLU A 95 1.06 -12.20 -25.27
N PRO A 96 -0.12 -12.38 -25.88
CA PRO A 96 -1.03 -13.45 -25.54
C PRO A 96 -0.66 -14.75 -26.29
N ARG A 97 -0.59 -15.87 -25.57
CA ARG A 97 -0.83 -17.17 -26.19
C ARG A 97 -2.13 -17.76 -25.66
N ALA A 98 -3.08 -17.83 -26.58
CA ALA A 98 -4.42 -18.36 -26.40
C ALA A 98 -4.36 -19.81 -25.90
N GLY A 99 -4.98 -20.03 -24.74
CA GLY A 99 -5.27 -21.33 -24.17
C GLY A 99 -6.55 -21.20 -23.37
N SER A 100 -7.65 -21.67 -23.95
CA SER A 100 -9.03 -21.65 -23.46
C SER A 100 -9.16 -22.08 -21.97
N PHE A 101 -9.50 -21.14 -21.09
CA PHE A 101 -10.12 -21.39 -19.79
C PHE A 101 -11.53 -20.78 -19.78
N VAL A 102 -12.46 -21.47 -19.11
CA VAL A 102 -13.86 -21.05 -18.97
C VAL A 102 -13.87 -19.62 -18.41
N PRO A 103 -14.46 -18.64 -19.13
CA PRO A 103 -14.49 -17.28 -18.65
C PRO A 103 -15.29 -17.28 -17.33
N LEU A 104 -14.74 -16.65 -16.29
CA LEU A 104 -15.55 -16.10 -15.22
C LEU A 104 -16.67 -15.30 -15.90
N ARG A 105 -17.88 -15.86 -15.97
CA ARG A 105 -19.03 -15.11 -16.44
C ARG A 105 -19.20 -13.93 -15.50
N GLU A 106 -19.36 -12.75 -16.10
CA GLU A 106 -19.59 -11.46 -15.43
C GLU A 106 -20.90 -11.42 -14.60
N ASP A 107 -21.66 -12.52 -14.56
CA ASP A 107 -22.91 -12.65 -13.83
C ASP A 107 -22.75 -13.26 -12.42
N THR A 108 -21.56 -13.19 -11.80
CA THR A 108 -21.53 -13.27 -10.34
C THR A 108 -22.02 -11.92 -9.81
N PRO A 109 -23.20 -11.83 -9.14
CA PRO A 109 -23.73 -10.55 -8.67
C PRO A 109 -22.88 -9.92 -7.55
N TYR A 110 -21.78 -10.56 -7.19
CA TYR A 110 -20.90 -10.18 -6.10
C TYR A 110 -19.60 -9.61 -6.66
N GLU A 111 -19.27 -8.42 -6.20
CA GLU A 111 -18.02 -7.75 -6.50
C GLU A 111 -16.84 -8.56 -5.94
N THR A 112 -15.88 -8.91 -6.80
CA THR A 112 -14.63 -9.52 -6.36
C THR A 112 -13.71 -8.41 -5.81
N ARG A 113 -13.28 -8.55 -4.56
CA ARG A 113 -12.39 -7.57 -3.92
C ARG A 113 -10.95 -8.08 -3.90
N LYS A 114 -10.02 -7.23 -4.34
CA LYS A 114 -8.58 -7.49 -4.15
C LYS A 114 -8.23 -7.51 -2.66
N MET A 115 -7.52 -8.54 -2.24
CA MET A 115 -7.04 -8.70 -0.87
C MET A 115 -5.53 -8.96 -0.88
N ALA A 116 -4.80 -8.33 0.03
CA ALA A 116 -3.39 -8.62 0.29
C ALA A 116 -3.27 -9.52 1.52
N ILE A 117 -2.69 -10.70 1.36
CA ILE A 117 -2.45 -11.65 2.45
C ILE A 117 -0.95 -11.68 2.75
N LYS A 118 -0.57 -11.53 4.01
CA LYS A 118 0.81 -11.74 4.45
C LYS A 118 0.99 -13.22 4.79
N VAL A 119 1.94 -13.88 4.15
CA VAL A 119 2.28 -15.29 4.39
C VAL A 119 3.78 -15.44 4.64
N PRO A 120 4.20 -16.46 5.41
CA PRO A 120 5.61 -16.85 5.51
C PRO A 120 6.22 -17.13 4.12
N ALA A 121 7.52 -16.83 3.96
CA ALA A 121 8.19 -16.91 2.66
C ALA A 121 8.29 -18.34 2.12
N ASP A 122 8.49 -19.32 3.01
CA ASP A 122 8.50 -20.74 2.70
C ASP A 122 7.14 -21.24 2.17
N LEU A 123 6.03 -20.79 2.79
CA LEU A 123 4.69 -21.11 2.33
C LEU A 123 4.40 -20.49 0.96
N TYR A 124 4.84 -19.24 0.73
CA TYR A 124 4.69 -18.58 -0.56
C TYR A 124 5.42 -19.34 -1.67
N GLU A 125 6.66 -19.75 -1.42
CA GLU A 125 7.44 -20.53 -2.38
C GLU A 125 6.85 -21.92 -2.64
N ALA A 126 6.33 -22.59 -1.61
CA ALA A 126 5.65 -23.87 -1.76
C ALA A 126 4.42 -23.77 -2.66
N ILE A 127 3.57 -22.74 -2.47
CA ILE A 127 2.41 -22.47 -3.32
C ILE A 127 2.84 -22.18 -4.75
N ARG A 128 3.91 -21.39 -4.93
CA ARG A 128 4.45 -21.08 -6.27
C ARG A 128 4.91 -22.33 -7.01
N LEU A 129 5.62 -23.22 -6.33
CA LEU A 129 6.11 -24.47 -6.92
C LEU A 129 4.95 -25.43 -7.24
N ALA A 130 3.98 -25.55 -6.34
CA ALA A 130 2.78 -26.36 -6.55
C ALA A 130 1.95 -25.85 -7.73
N ALA A 131 1.71 -24.52 -7.81
CA ALA A 131 0.96 -23.93 -8.92
C ALA A 131 1.63 -24.18 -10.27
N LYS A 132 2.97 -24.13 -10.31
CA LYS A 132 3.74 -24.46 -11.51
C LYS A 132 3.62 -25.93 -11.91
N ALA A 133 3.58 -26.85 -10.95
CA ALA A 133 3.44 -28.28 -11.20
C ALA A 133 2.04 -28.62 -11.74
N GLU A 134 1.00 -27.98 -11.19
CA GLU A 134 -0.40 -28.15 -11.60
C GLU A 134 -0.79 -27.32 -12.84
N GLY A 135 0.11 -26.47 -13.35
CA GLY A 135 -0.15 -25.63 -14.52
C GLY A 135 -1.16 -24.51 -14.27
N MET A 136 -1.33 -24.07 -13.02
CA MET A 136 -2.32 -23.08 -12.58
C MET A 136 -1.65 -21.75 -12.20
N SER A 137 -2.43 -20.66 -12.13
CA SER A 137 -1.94 -19.44 -11.49
C SER A 137 -1.88 -19.64 -9.97
N GLN A 138 -0.98 -18.91 -9.30
CA GLN A 138 -0.87 -18.95 -7.84
C GLN A 138 -2.20 -18.57 -7.16
N ASN A 139 -2.91 -17.58 -7.70
CA ASN A 139 -4.18 -17.13 -7.16
C ASN A 139 -5.25 -18.20 -7.29
N ASP A 140 -5.30 -18.89 -8.43
CA ASP A 140 -6.27 -19.97 -8.65
C ASP A 140 -6.03 -21.11 -7.67
N LEU A 141 -4.77 -21.51 -7.48
CA LEU A 141 -4.43 -22.53 -6.50
C LEU A 141 -4.78 -22.09 -5.07
N ILE A 142 -4.53 -20.83 -4.71
CA ILE A 142 -4.93 -20.29 -3.41
C ILE A 142 -6.45 -20.35 -3.23
N VAL A 143 -7.23 -19.95 -4.23
CA VAL A 143 -8.70 -19.99 -4.19
C VAL A 143 -9.20 -21.42 -4.05
N GLU A 144 -8.61 -22.37 -4.78
CA GLU A 144 -8.97 -23.78 -4.68
C GLU A 144 -8.69 -24.34 -3.29
N VAL A 145 -7.50 -24.09 -2.76
CA VAL A 145 -7.11 -24.51 -1.40
C VAL A 145 -8.05 -23.93 -0.35
N LEU A 146 -8.36 -22.63 -0.44
CA LEU A 146 -9.28 -21.98 0.49
C LEU A 146 -10.71 -22.51 0.36
N THR A 147 -11.21 -22.71 -0.86
CA THR A 147 -12.55 -23.26 -1.11
C THR A 147 -12.67 -24.69 -0.55
N SER A 148 -11.65 -25.51 -0.80
CA SER A 148 -11.55 -26.86 -0.27
C SER A 148 -11.48 -26.87 1.27
N ALA A 149 -10.67 -25.99 1.87
CA ALA A 149 -10.58 -25.87 3.32
C ALA A 149 -11.90 -25.41 3.95
N LEU A 150 -12.54 -24.39 3.39
CA LEU A 150 -13.80 -23.82 3.89
C LEU A 150 -14.97 -24.80 3.75
N SER A 151 -15.02 -25.61 2.70
CA SER A 151 -16.07 -26.63 2.53
C SER A 151 -16.01 -27.77 3.55
N ARG A 152 -14.87 -27.93 4.22
CA ARG A 152 -14.67 -28.91 5.30
C ARG A 152 -14.93 -28.33 6.69
N LEU A 153 -15.10 -27.01 6.82
CA LEU A 153 -15.44 -26.41 8.10
C LEU A 153 -16.92 -26.66 8.41
N PRO A 154 -17.28 -27.02 9.65
CA PRO A 154 -18.67 -27.01 10.07
C PRO A 154 -19.22 -25.59 9.90
N GLY A 155 -20.37 -25.46 9.22
CA GLY A 155 -20.93 -24.15 8.88
C GLY A 155 -21.28 -23.32 10.12
N PRO A 156 -21.26 -21.98 10.05
CA PRO A 156 -21.54 -21.11 11.20
C PRO A 156 -22.98 -21.21 11.75
N PHE A 157 -23.86 -22.00 11.13
CA PHE A 157 -25.26 -22.19 11.54
C PHE A 157 -25.71 -23.68 11.53
N GLY A 158 -24.80 -24.62 11.76
CA GLY A 158 -25.15 -26.01 12.10
C GLY A 158 -24.09 -26.56 13.07
N ASP A 159 -24.35 -26.75 14.37
CA ASP A 159 -25.60 -27.12 15.02
C ASP A 159 -25.92 -26.19 16.21
N ALA A 160 -26.97 -25.37 16.05
CA ALA A 160 -27.75 -24.89 17.18
C ALA A 160 -28.86 -25.91 17.47
N GLU A 161 -28.49 -27.08 17.99
CA GLU A 161 -29.48 -28.02 18.52
C GLU A 161 -29.04 -28.60 19.87
N HIS A 162 -29.93 -28.37 20.84
CA HIS A 162 -30.08 -29.11 22.09
C HIS A 162 -29.03 -28.89 23.18
N HIS A 163 -29.11 -27.70 23.80
CA HIS A 163 -28.78 -27.60 25.22
C HIS A 163 -29.73 -28.53 26.00
N ARG A 164 -29.11 -29.50 26.67
CA ARG A 164 -29.55 -30.13 27.92
C ARG A 164 -30.64 -29.37 28.67
N GLY A 165 -31.68 -30.08 29.10
CA GLY A 165 -32.61 -29.67 30.13
C GLY A 165 -33.94 -30.37 30.03
#